data_AF-A0A158DQ15-F1
#
_entry.id   AF-A0A158DQ15-F1
#
_cell.length_a   1.000
_cell.length_b   1.000
_cell.length_c   1.000
_cell.angle_alpha   90.00
_cell.angle_beta   90.00
_cell.angle_gamma   90.00
#
_symmetry.space_group_name_H-M   'P 1'
#
loop_
_entity.id
_entity.type
_entity.pdbx_description
1 polymer ?
#
loop_
_entity_poly.entity_id
_entity_poly.type
_entity_poly.pdbx_seq_one_letter_code
_entity_poly.pdbx_strand_id
1 'polypeptide(L)'
;MSQGADEFPLNANGPAYTSWQDRHGVPLSYVGEKLGRAIEDLHRHARRGQGGDDDLRSAMYHLLVAYLGLHNMLGKANDPTLTNRLLDGSSENLGRWLRLVGREGDVHGLAGLDDSGEANFSSGG
;
A
#
# COMPACT_ATOMS: atom_id res chain seq x y z
N MET A 1 -12.59 36.00 15.07
CA MET A 1 -11.60 35.32 14.22
C MET A 1 -10.72 34.47 15.11
N SER A 2 -10.82 33.14 15.01
CA SER A 2 -9.87 32.19 15.57
C SER A 2 -9.84 31.00 14.62
N GLN A 3 -8.78 30.94 13.84
CA GLN A 3 -8.35 29.78 13.06
C GLN A 3 -7.09 29.25 13.72
N GLY A 4 -6.94 27.92 13.74
CA GLY A 4 -5.66 27.28 13.98
C GLY A 4 -5.71 26.21 15.06
N ALA A 5 -5.97 24.97 14.65
CA ALA A 5 -5.25 23.76 15.06
C ALA A 5 -6.03 22.44 14.87
N ASP A 6 -7.25 22.45 14.28
CA ASP A 6 -8.04 21.23 14.02
C ASP A 6 -8.20 20.88 12.52
N GLU A 7 -7.26 21.31 11.66
CA GLU A 7 -7.32 20.97 10.24
C GLU A 7 -6.60 19.64 9.96
N PHE A 8 -7.41 18.59 9.93
CA PHE A 8 -7.14 17.27 9.36
C PHE A 8 -6.18 16.38 10.17
N PRO A 9 -6.71 15.54 11.08
CA PRO A 9 -6.05 14.26 11.35
C PRO A 9 -5.92 13.55 9.99
N LEU A 10 -4.69 13.50 9.47
CA LEU A 10 -4.30 12.68 8.33
C LEU A 10 -4.50 11.23 8.77
N ASN A 11 -5.74 10.76 8.71
CA ASN A 11 -6.02 9.33 8.78
C ASN A 11 -5.26 8.73 7.60
N ALA A 12 -4.13 8.08 7.89
CA ALA A 12 -3.29 7.40 6.91
C ALA A 12 -4.08 6.34 6.10
N ASN A 13 -5.28 6.02 6.59
CA ASN A 13 -6.34 5.34 5.89
C ASN A 13 -7.28 6.38 5.25
N GLY A 14 -6.94 6.87 4.05
CA GLY A 14 -7.80 7.78 3.27
C GLY A 14 -9.21 7.22 2.97
N PRO A 15 -10.05 7.92 2.18
CA PRO A 15 -11.43 7.50 1.89
C PRO A 15 -11.55 6.12 1.23
N ALA A 16 -10.45 5.54 0.72
CA ALA A 16 -10.42 4.15 0.25
C ALA A 16 -10.72 3.11 1.35
N TYR A 17 -10.51 3.45 2.63
CA TYR A 17 -10.70 2.54 3.76
C TYR A 17 -12.04 2.71 4.47
N THR A 18 -12.89 3.64 4.01
CA THR A 18 -14.22 3.87 4.59
C THR A 18 -15.33 3.09 3.86
N SER A 19 -14.99 2.43 2.75
CA SER A 19 -15.91 1.60 1.96
C SER A 19 -15.63 0.13 2.19
N TRP A 20 -16.62 -0.59 2.73
CA TRP A 20 -16.55 -2.03 2.93
C TRP A 20 -17.05 -2.78 1.69
N GLN A 21 -16.34 -3.83 1.27
CA GLN A 21 -16.72 -4.68 0.14
C GLN A 21 -16.47 -6.15 0.50
N ASP A 22 -17.51 -6.98 0.37
CA ASP A 22 -17.34 -8.42 0.43
C ASP A 22 -16.81 -8.94 -0.92
N ARG A 23 -15.86 -9.88 -0.88
CA ARG A 23 -15.17 -10.40 -2.06
C ARG A 23 -15.23 -11.92 -2.09
N HIS A 24 -15.82 -12.45 -3.16
CA HIS A 24 -15.72 -13.85 -3.53
C HIS A 24 -14.86 -13.99 -4.78
N GLY A 25 -13.66 -14.55 -4.65
CA GLY A 25 -12.73 -14.67 -5.77
C GLY A 25 -11.35 -15.16 -5.35
N VAL A 26 -10.36 -14.98 -6.22
CA VAL A 26 -8.99 -15.39 -5.97
C VAL A 26 -8.43 -14.78 -4.66
N PRO A 27 -7.64 -15.53 -3.89
CA PRO A 27 -7.05 -15.03 -2.65
C PRO A 27 -6.25 -13.75 -2.88
N LEU A 28 -6.36 -12.78 -1.97
CA LEU A 28 -5.63 -11.52 -2.08
C LEU A 28 -4.11 -11.72 -2.03
N SER A 29 -3.62 -12.74 -1.34
CA SER A 29 -2.21 -13.14 -1.36
C SER A 29 -1.72 -13.52 -2.77
N TYR A 30 -2.55 -14.21 -3.54
CA TYR A 30 -2.26 -14.55 -4.94
C TYR A 30 -2.20 -13.28 -5.81
N VAL A 31 -3.14 -12.35 -5.61
CA VAL A 31 -3.13 -11.05 -6.31
C VAL A 31 -1.86 -10.26 -5.97
N GLY A 32 -1.49 -10.22 -4.69
CA GLY A 32 -0.27 -9.56 -4.22
C GLY A 32 0.99 -10.15 -4.83
N GLU A 33 1.08 -11.48 -4.91
CA GLU A 33 2.19 -12.15 -5.59
C GLU A 33 2.31 -11.72 -7.06
N LYS A 34 1.19 -11.63 -7.80
CA LYS A 34 1.22 -11.23 -9.22
C LYS A 34 1.57 -9.76 -9.39
N LEU A 35 1.05 -8.88 -8.54
CA LEU A 35 1.43 -7.46 -8.55
C LEU A 35 2.92 -7.28 -8.23
N GLY A 36 3.46 -8.00 -7.24
CA GLY A 36 4.88 -8.00 -6.92
C GLY A 36 5.74 -8.43 -8.11
N ARG A 37 5.38 -9.51 -8.80
CA ARG A 37 6.08 -9.96 -10.02
C ARG A 37 6.01 -8.93 -11.16
N ALA A 38 4.86 -8.30 -11.36
CA ALA A 38 4.71 -7.26 -12.39
C ALA A 38 5.65 -6.05 -12.12
N ILE A 39 5.78 -5.64 -10.86
CA ILE A 39 6.71 -4.58 -10.44
C ILE A 39 8.17 -5.01 -10.74
N GLU A 40 8.55 -6.23 -10.40
CA GLU A 40 9.89 -6.76 -10.68
C GLU A 40 10.19 -6.85 -12.18
N ASP A 41 9.23 -7.29 -12.98
CA ASP A 41 9.36 -7.40 -14.43
C ASP A 41 9.50 -6.02 -15.08
N LEU A 42 8.72 -5.03 -14.64
CA LEU A 42 8.79 -3.66 -15.12
C LEU A 42 10.14 -3.01 -14.77
N HIS A 43 10.61 -3.19 -13.53
CA HIS A 43 11.94 -2.75 -13.11
C HIS A 43 13.04 -3.40 -13.96
N ARG A 44 12.94 -4.70 -14.22
CA ARG A 44 13.90 -5.41 -15.07
C ARG A 44 13.89 -4.88 -16.51
N HIS A 45 12.73 -4.49 -17.01
CA HIS A 45 12.59 -3.87 -18.32
C HIS A 45 13.24 -2.47 -18.35
N ALA A 46 12.98 -1.63 -17.35
CA ALA A 46 13.61 -0.32 -17.18
C ALA A 46 15.13 -0.39 -17.21
N ARG A 47 15.69 -1.35 -16.47
CA ARG A 47 17.13 -1.59 -16.35
C ARG A 47 17.78 -2.03 -17.67
N ARG A 48 17.02 -2.51 -18.65
CA ARG A 48 17.53 -2.94 -19.96
C ARG A 48 17.56 -1.80 -20.99
N GLY A 49 17.12 -0.59 -20.63
CA GLY A 49 17.29 0.62 -21.45
C GLY A 49 16.40 0.69 -22.69
N GLN A 50 15.18 0.11 -22.65
CA GLN A 50 14.24 0.16 -23.76
C GLN A 50 12.96 0.88 -23.33
N GLY A 51 12.72 2.09 -23.86
CA GLY A 51 11.45 2.82 -23.72
C GLY A 51 11.56 4.17 -23.01
N GLY A 52 10.72 5.13 -23.43
CA GLY A 52 10.68 6.48 -22.86
C GLY A 52 10.36 6.46 -21.37
N ASP A 53 11.15 7.20 -20.59
CA ASP A 53 11.14 7.18 -19.13
C ASP A 53 9.76 7.47 -18.51
N ASP A 54 8.93 8.30 -19.15
CA ASP A 54 7.69 8.79 -18.56
C ASP A 54 6.57 7.74 -18.51
N ASP A 55 6.37 6.99 -19.60
CA ASP A 55 5.34 5.92 -19.65
C ASP A 55 5.67 4.80 -18.65
N LEU A 56 6.96 4.50 -18.51
CA LEU A 56 7.45 3.48 -17.60
C LEU A 56 7.30 3.89 -16.14
N ARG A 57 7.61 5.16 -15.83
CA ARG A 57 7.39 5.75 -14.50
C ARG A 57 5.89 5.77 -14.16
N SER A 58 5.03 6.10 -15.12
CA SER A 58 3.57 6.06 -14.94
C SER A 58 3.06 4.64 -14.66
N ALA A 59 3.51 3.65 -15.42
CA ALA A 59 3.16 2.24 -15.19
C ALA A 59 3.63 1.75 -13.80
N MET A 60 4.87 2.09 -13.42
CA MET A 60 5.42 1.75 -12.12
C MET A 60 4.62 2.39 -10.98
N TYR A 61 4.26 3.66 -11.12
CA TYR A 61 3.46 4.39 -10.13
C TYR A 61 2.13 3.69 -9.87
N HIS A 62 1.35 3.36 -10.91
CA HIS A 62 0.06 2.70 -10.74
C HIS A 62 0.19 1.30 -10.12
N LEU A 63 1.23 0.55 -10.48
CA LEU A 63 1.50 -0.76 -9.87
C LEU A 63 1.84 -0.63 -8.38
N LEU A 64 2.64 0.36 -8.00
CA LEU A 64 2.97 0.62 -6.60
C LEU A 64 1.74 1.05 -5.80
N VAL A 65 0.88 1.91 -6.36
CA VAL A 65 -0.39 2.29 -5.75
C VAL A 65 -1.30 1.08 -5.55
N ALA A 66 -1.44 0.21 -6.56
CA ALA A 66 -2.25 -0.99 -6.47
C ALA A 66 -1.70 -1.98 -5.41
N TYR A 67 -0.38 -2.17 -5.37
CA TYR A 67 0.27 -3.05 -4.40
C TYR A 67 0.14 -2.50 -2.97
N LEU A 68 0.39 -1.21 -2.77
CA LEU A 68 0.21 -0.56 -1.47
C LEU A 68 -1.27 -0.53 -1.04
N GLY A 69 -2.20 -0.34 -1.97
CA GLY A 69 -3.64 -0.44 -1.74
C GLY A 69 -4.04 -1.80 -1.23
N LEU A 70 -3.60 -2.87 -1.90
CA LEU A 70 -3.86 -4.25 -1.48
C LEU A 70 -3.33 -4.55 -0.06
N HIS A 71 -2.20 -3.97 0.30
CA HIS A 71 -1.56 -4.15 1.59
C HIS A 71 -2.01 -3.16 2.67
N ASN A 72 -3.03 -2.34 2.40
CA ASN A 72 -3.52 -1.30 3.29
C ASN A 72 -2.44 -0.27 3.72
N MET A 73 -1.55 0.10 2.80
CA MET A 73 -0.40 0.97 3.02
C MET A 73 -0.37 2.22 2.11
N LEU A 74 -1.53 2.71 1.63
CA LEU A 74 -1.60 3.87 0.74
C LEU A 74 -0.99 5.14 1.37
N GLY A 75 -0.99 5.26 2.70
CA GLY A 75 -0.26 6.35 3.38
C GLY A 75 1.23 6.41 3.01
N LYS A 76 1.86 5.29 2.63
CA LYS A 76 3.25 5.25 2.14
C LYS A 76 3.40 5.61 0.66
N ALA A 77 2.30 5.63 -0.11
CA ALA A 77 2.28 6.02 -1.51
C ALA A 77 2.37 7.55 -1.71
N ASN A 78 2.23 8.34 -0.63
CA ASN A 78 2.35 9.80 -0.67
C ASN A 78 3.79 10.31 -0.84
N ASP A 79 4.79 9.43 -0.93
CA ASP A 79 6.15 9.83 -1.27
C ASP A 79 6.30 9.97 -2.80
N PRO A 80 6.41 11.20 -3.34
CA PRO A 80 6.50 11.44 -4.79
C PRO A 80 7.81 10.92 -5.39
N THR A 81 8.81 10.63 -4.56
CA THR A 81 10.11 10.10 -5.01
C THR A 81 10.13 8.58 -5.06
N LEU A 82 9.15 7.89 -4.48
CA LEU A 82 9.14 6.44 -4.33
C LEU A 82 9.26 5.71 -5.67
N THR A 83 8.45 6.11 -6.67
CA THR A 83 8.49 5.53 -8.02
C THR A 83 9.88 5.61 -8.61
N ASN A 84 10.50 6.80 -8.60
CA ASN A 84 11.83 7.01 -9.17
C ASN A 84 12.90 6.20 -8.42
N ARG A 85 12.89 6.24 -7.08
CA ARG A 85 13.85 5.48 -6.27
C ARG A 85 13.79 3.97 -6.51
N LEU A 86 12.59 3.42 -6.67
CA LEU A 86 12.40 1.98 -6.91
C LEU A 86 12.68 1.58 -8.36
N LEU A 87 12.37 2.45 -9.32
CA LEU A 87 12.62 2.19 -10.74
C LEU A 87 14.11 2.31 -11.08
N ASP A 88 14.78 3.36 -10.59
CA ASP A 88 16.18 3.67 -10.87
C ASP A 88 17.15 2.92 -9.93
N GLY A 89 16.63 2.35 -8.83
CA GLY A 89 17.40 1.62 -7.82
C GLY A 89 17.94 0.26 -8.26
N SER A 90 18.49 -0.50 -7.32
CA SER A 90 18.90 -1.90 -7.57
C SER A 90 17.73 -2.87 -7.42
N SER A 91 17.79 -3.99 -8.11
CA SER A 91 16.80 -5.07 -7.96
C SER A 91 16.79 -5.66 -6.54
N GLU A 92 17.93 -5.62 -5.84
CA GLU A 92 17.99 -6.00 -4.43
C GLU A 92 17.18 -5.04 -3.54
N ASN A 93 17.31 -3.73 -3.76
CA ASN A 93 16.57 -2.72 -3.03
C ASN A 93 15.07 -2.85 -3.29
N LEU A 94 14.67 -3.10 -4.54
CA LEU A 94 13.29 -3.38 -4.90
C LEU A 94 12.76 -4.62 -4.17
N GLY A 95 13.49 -5.74 -4.23
CA GLY A 95 13.08 -6.98 -3.55
C GLY A 95 12.98 -6.83 -2.04
N ARG A 96 13.90 -6.05 -1.42
CA ARG A 96 13.82 -5.74 0.01
C ARG A 96 12.58 -4.91 0.34
N TRP A 97 12.24 -3.94 -0.51
CA TRP A 97 11.05 -3.12 -0.35
C TRP A 97 9.75 -3.93 -0.49
N LEU A 98 9.65 -4.81 -1.49
CA LEU A 98 8.49 -5.70 -1.68
C LEU A 98 8.27 -6.62 -0.48
N ARG A 99 9.36 -7.21 0.07
CA ARG A 99 9.30 -8.02 1.29
C ARG A 99 8.88 -7.23 2.52
N LEU A 100 9.31 -5.98 2.64
CA LEU A 100 8.90 -5.10 3.73
C LEU A 100 7.40 -4.83 3.67
N VAL A 101 6.87 -4.45 2.50
CA VAL A 101 5.42 -4.23 2.32
C VAL A 101 4.63 -5.52 2.56
N GLY A 102 5.11 -6.67 2.09
CA GLY A 102 4.45 -7.95 2.34
C GLY A 102 4.44 -8.37 3.82
N ARG A 103 5.42 -7.92 4.62
CA ARG A 103 5.52 -8.23 6.05
C ARG A 103 4.72 -7.25 6.93
N GLU A 104 4.81 -5.96 6.64
CA GLU A 104 4.19 -4.90 7.44
C GLU A 104 2.76 -4.58 6.99
N GLY A 105 2.40 -4.97 5.77
CA GLY A 105 1.10 -4.72 5.18
C GLY A 105 0.04 -5.67 5.70
N ASP A 106 -1.15 -5.14 5.90
CA ASP A 106 -2.31 -5.90 6.32
C ASP A 106 -3.22 -6.09 5.10
N VAL A 107 -3.24 -7.29 4.54
CA VAL A 107 -4.06 -7.60 3.37
C VAL A 107 -5.53 -7.81 3.74
N HIS A 108 -5.83 -8.02 5.03
CA HIS A 108 -7.17 -8.35 5.53
C HIS A 108 -7.85 -7.18 6.26
N GLY A 109 -7.12 -6.11 6.58
CA GLY A 109 -7.66 -4.93 7.28
C GLY A 109 -8.02 -5.21 8.74
N LEU A 110 -7.40 -6.22 9.35
CA LEU A 110 -7.65 -6.66 10.72
C LEU A 110 -6.95 -5.81 11.78
N ALA A 111 -5.94 -5.01 11.41
CA ALA A 111 -5.14 -4.22 12.35
C ALA A 111 -5.93 -3.17 13.17
N GLY A 112 -7.21 -2.95 12.86
CA GLY A 112 -8.12 -2.08 13.61
C GLY A 112 -9.13 -2.79 14.52
N LEU A 113 -9.16 -4.13 14.56
CA LEU A 113 -10.12 -4.89 15.37
C LEU A 113 -9.61 -5.25 16.77
N ASP A 114 -8.30 -5.12 16.99
CA ASP A 114 -7.63 -5.51 18.24
C ASP A 114 -7.77 -4.46 19.36
N ASP A 115 -8.32 -3.27 19.06
CA ASP A 115 -8.49 -2.17 20.02
C ASP A 115 -9.93 -2.02 20.55
N SER A 116 -10.79 -3.04 20.34
CA SER A 116 -12.10 -3.13 20.99
C SER A 116 -12.02 -3.88 22.33
N GLY A 117 -11.05 -3.48 23.16
CA GLY A 117 -11.02 -3.83 24.57
C GLY A 117 -12.03 -3.00 25.36
N GLU A 118 -13.25 -3.52 25.49
CA GLU A 118 -14.10 -3.53 26.71
C GLU A 118 -15.57 -3.73 26.32
N ALA A 119 -15.95 -5.00 26.16
CA ALA A 119 -17.32 -5.42 26.40
C ALA A 119 -17.60 -5.21 27.89
N ASN A 120 -18.29 -4.11 28.22
CA ASN A 120 -18.73 -3.79 29.57
C ASN A 120 -19.85 -4.75 29.99
N PHE A 121 -19.47 -5.97 30.38
CA PHE A 121 -20.31 -6.87 31.16
C PHE A 121 -19.87 -6.77 32.63
N SER A 122 -20.61 -5.98 33.40
CA SER A 122 -20.72 -6.20 34.84
C SER A 122 -22.14 -5.92 35.29
N SER A 123 -22.84 -7.02 35.50
CA SER A 123 -24.05 -7.11 36.31
C SER A 123 -23.65 -7.21 37.79
N GLY A 124 -24.45 -6.62 38.67
CA GLY A 124 -24.61 -7.08 40.05
C GLY A 124 -23.95 -6.24 41.13
N GLY A 125 -24.79 -5.64 41.98
CA GLY A 125 -24.44 -4.93 43.21
C GLY A 125 -25.54 -3.99 43.65
#